data_AF-A0A3B8X6C6-F1
#
_entry.id   AF-A0A3B8X6C6-F1
#
_cell.length_a   1.000
_cell.length_b   1.000
_cell.length_c   1.000
_cell.angle_alpha   90.00
_cell.angle_beta   90.00
_cell.angle_gamma   90.00
#
_symmetry.space_group_name_H-M   'P 1'
#
loop_
_entity.id
_entity.type
_entity.pdbx_description
1 polymer ?
#
loop_
_entity_poly.entity_id
_entity_poly.type
_entity_poly.pdbx_seq_one_letter_code
_entity_poly.pdbx_strand_id
1 'polypeptide(L)'
;MQVAIYARKDPGGKRFLTTLQGRIKRQEIRAWEVRKTNPLILVHSGDRYAKVRVTFVQSGTRGFGRVAKDGKLGAFRSPEPTLVATIVGPSQVDRVLGFLVGLLTRHAEPLGVEGIGIPLTE
;
A
#
# COMPACT_ATOMS: atom_id res chain seq x y z
N MET A 1 -0.37 -2.46 10.86
CA MET A 1 -0.78 -3.54 9.95
C MET A 1 0.02 -3.46 8.65
N GLN A 2 0.28 -4.58 7.98
CA GLN A 2 0.99 -4.62 6.69
C GLN A 2 0.12 -5.30 5.63
N VAL A 3 0.29 -4.91 4.37
CA VAL A 3 -0.37 -5.49 3.20
C VAL A 3 0.69 -5.74 2.14
N ALA A 4 0.83 -6.98 1.71
CA ALA A 4 1.67 -7.37 0.59
C ALA A 4 0.94 -7.08 -0.73
N ILE A 5 1.62 -6.45 -1.69
CA ILE A 5 1.06 -6.12 -3.00
C ILE A 5 1.95 -6.73 -4.07
N TYR A 6 1.35 -7.53 -4.95
CA TYR A 6 2.01 -8.16 -6.09
C TYR A 6 1.56 -7.46 -7.36
N ALA A 7 2.51 -6.93 -8.13
CA ALA A 7 2.22 -6.21 -9.36
C ALA A 7 2.91 -6.84 -10.59
N ARG A 8 2.17 -6.94 -11.68
CA ARG A 8 2.59 -7.51 -12.95
C ARG A 8 3.74 -6.72 -13.56
N LYS A 9 4.85 -7.39 -13.88
CA LYS A 9 5.95 -6.83 -14.68
C LYS A 9 6.43 -5.46 -14.14
N ASP A 10 6.41 -5.27 -12.83
CA ASP A 10 6.85 -4.04 -12.17
C ASP A 10 7.83 -4.34 -11.03
N PRO A 11 9.04 -4.87 -11.34
CA PRO A 11 10.03 -5.14 -10.32
C PRO A 11 10.35 -3.85 -9.54
N GLY A 12 10.24 -3.92 -8.21
CA GLY A 12 10.42 -2.75 -7.33
C GLY A 12 9.25 -1.76 -7.33
N GLY A 13 8.12 -2.03 -7.99
CA GLY A 13 6.86 -1.28 -7.78
C GLY A 13 6.85 0.17 -8.25
N LYS A 14 7.78 0.57 -9.12
CA LYS A 14 7.93 1.98 -9.53
C LYS A 14 6.73 2.41 -10.38
N ARG A 15 6.31 1.59 -11.34
CA ARG A 15 5.17 1.89 -12.22
C ARG A 15 3.87 1.99 -11.43
N PHE A 16 3.67 1.07 -10.48
CA PHE A 16 2.53 1.08 -9.56
C PHE A 16 2.46 2.43 -8.83
N LEU A 17 3.55 2.87 -8.19
CA LEU A 17 3.56 4.10 -7.40
C LEU A 17 3.35 5.35 -8.25
N THR A 18 4.03 5.44 -9.41
CA THR A 18 3.85 6.56 -10.33
C THR A 18 2.41 6.62 -10.86
N THR A 19 1.81 5.46 -11.18
CA THR A 19 0.42 5.39 -11.63
C THR A 19 -0.54 5.81 -10.51
N LEU A 20 -0.38 5.27 -9.30
CA LEU A 20 -1.21 5.61 -8.15
C LEU A 20 -1.19 7.11 -7.86
N GLN A 21 0.00 7.72 -7.78
CA GLN A 21 0.15 9.16 -7.58
C GLN A 21 -0.50 9.97 -8.70
N GLY A 22 -0.29 9.56 -9.96
CA GLY A 22 -0.88 10.23 -11.12
C GLY A 22 -2.41 10.19 -11.10
N ARG A 23 -3.01 9.05 -10.76
CA ARG A 23 -4.48 8.89 -10.70
C ARG A 23 -5.09 9.68 -9.55
N ILE A 24 -4.43 9.75 -8.39
CA ILE A 24 -4.86 10.61 -7.28
C ILE A 24 -4.78 12.09 -7.70
N LYS A 25 -3.67 12.53 -8.31
CA LYS A 25 -3.50 13.91 -8.79
C LYS A 25 -4.57 14.30 -9.82
N ARG A 26 -4.95 13.38 -10.70
CA ARG A 26 -6.02 13.57 -11.70
C ARG A 26 -7.44 13.39 -11.16
N GLN A 27 -7.62 13.25 -9.84
CA GLN A 27 -8.93 13.09 -9.19
C GLN A 27 -9.71 11.86 -9.68
N GLU A 28 -9.01 10.83 -10.17
CA GLU A 28 -9.59 9.54 -10.54
C GLU A 28 -9.74 8.62 -9.33
N ILE A 29 -8.95 8.89 -8.27
CA ILE A 29 -9.02 8.25 -6.96
C ILE A 29 -9.17 9.36 -5.92
N ARG A 30 -10.42 9.69 -5.55
CA ARG A 30 -10.75 10.89 -4.75
C ARG A 30 -10.74 10.67 -3.23
N ALA A 31 -10.84 9.42 -2.79
CA ALA A 31 -10.88 9.07 -1.37
C ALA A 31 -9.51 9.13 -0.67
N TRP A 32 -8.45 9.52 -1.40
CA TRP A 32 -7.07 9.42 -0.96
C TRP A 32 -6.29 10.68 -1.29
N GLU A 33 -5.40 11.05 -0.37
CA GLU A 33 -4.54 12.22 -0.50
C GLU A 33 -3.08 11.82 -0.34
N VAL A 34 -2.21 12.39 -1.18
CA VAL A 34 -0.76 12.23 -1.06
C VAL A 34 -0.25 13.17 0.03
N ARG A 35 0.35 12.60 1.09
CA ARG A 35 1.02 13.36 2.16
C ARG A 35 2.53 13.47 1.98
N LYS A 36 3.14 12.47 1.34
CA LYS A 36 4.57 12.46 1.00
C LYS A 36 4.78 11.60 -0.23
N THR A 37 5.77 11.92 -1.06
CA THR A 37 6.05 11.20 -2.32
C THR A 37 7.24 10.24 -2.23
N ASN A 38 8.13 10.40 -1.26
CA ASN A 38 9.29 9.50 -1.06
C ASN A 38 9.61 9.27 0.45
N PRO A 39 9.18 8.15 1.06
CA PRO A 39 8.30 7.14 0.49
C PRO A 39 6.90 7.71 0.19
N LEU A 40 6.13 7.04 -0.66
CA LEU A 40 4.75 7.43 -0.90
C LEU A 40 3.92 7.16 0.36
N ILE A 41 3.36 8.23 0.94
CA ILE A 41 2.46 8.16 2.08
C ILE A 41 1.12 8.72 1.66
N LEU A 42 0.08 7.91 1.84
CA LEU A 42 -1.31 8.30 1.63
C LEU A 42 -2.05 8.41 2.96
N VAL A 43 -3.06 9.27 2.99
CA VAL A 43 -4.12 9.26 4.00
C VAL A 43 -5.47 9.21 3.30
N HIS A 44 -6.46 8.67 3.98
CA HIS A 44 -7.83 8.69 3.47
C HIS A 44 -8.45 10.08 3.73
N SER A 45 -9.18 10.62 2.76
CA SER A 45 -9.66 12.02 2.77
C SER A 45 -10.76 12.31 3.79
N GLY A 46 -11.49 11.28 4.26
CA GLY A 46 -12.42 11.44 5.38
C GLY A 46 -11.70 11.80 6.69
N ASP A 47 -12.05 12.94 7.30
CA ASP A 47 -11.38 13.54 8.48
C ASP A 47 -11.09 12.55 9.61
N ARG A 48 -12.04 11.67 9.91
CA ARG A 48 -11.91 10.61 10.94
C ARG A 48 -10.76 9.63 10.69
N TYR A 49 -10.21 9.58 9.49
CA TYR A 49 -9.12 8.68 9.08
C TYR A 49 -7.82 9.42 8.75
N ALA A 50 -7.80 10.75 8.78
CA ALA A 50 -6.65 11.56 8.38
C ALA A 50 -5.39 11.30 9.22
N LYS A 51 -5.56 10.74 10.44
CA LYS A 51 -4.45 10.32 11.33
C LYS A 51 -3.88 8.93 10.99
N VAL A 52 -4.54 8.15 10.14
CA VAL A 52 -4.08 6.83 9.70
C VAL A 52 -3.30 6.97 8.40
N ARG A 53 -2.03 6.58 8.44
CA ARG A 53 -1.10 6.71 7.31
C ARG A 53 -0.88 5.36 6.66
N VAL A 54 -0.95 5.33 5.33
CA VAL A 54 -0.57 4.18 4.51
C VAL A 54 0.76 4.52 3.83
N THR A 55 1.83 3.86 4.24
CA THR A 55 3.17 4.06 3.68
C THR A 55 3.51 2.91 2.74
N PHE A 56 3.82 3.21 1.47
CA PHE A 56 4.23 2.21 0.50
C PHE A 56 5.75 2.07 0.47
N VAL A 57 6.22 0.84 0.57
CA VAL A 57 7.64 0.48 0.59
C VAL A 57 7.92 -0.48 -0.56
N GLN A 58 8.83 -0.08 -1.45
CA GLN A 58 9.21 -0.83 -2.65
C GLN A 58 10.16 -1.97 -2.33
N SER A 59 9.96 -3.14 -2.97
CA SER A 59 10.89 -4.26 -2.90
C SER A 59 12.31 -3.88 -3.37
N GLY A 60 13.32 -4.63 -2.91
CA GLY A 60 14.73 -4.32 -3.18
C GLY A 60 15.29 -3.07 -2.47
N THR A 61 14.50 -2.30 -1.72
CA THR A 61 15.00 -1.15 -0.94
C THR A 61 15.42 -1.54 0.48
N ARG A 62 16.32 -0.73 1.09
CA ARG A 62 16.64 -0.89 2.53
C ARG A 62 15.40 -0.80 3.43
N GLY A 63 14.41 0.00 3.03
CA GLY A 63 13.13 0.11 3.74
C GLY A 63 12.38 -1.22 3.74
N PHE A 64 12.35 -1.90 2.60
CA PHE A 64 11.71 -3.20 2.47
C PHE A 64 12.40 -4.26 3.33
N GLY A 65 13.74 -4.28 3.33
CA GLY A 65 14.49 -5.20 4.19
C GLY A 65 14.17 -5.05 5.68
N ARG A 66 13.82 -3.84 6.15
CA ARG A 66 13.35 -3.63 7.53
C ARG A 66 11.93 -4.18 7.73
N VAL A 67 11.01 -3.80 6.85
CA VAL A 67 9.60 -4.24 6.90
C VAL A 67 9.48 -5.77 6.83
N ALA A 68 10.31 -6.42 6.01
CA ALA A 68 10.36 -7.88 5.89
C ALA A 68 10.95 -8.55 7.14
N LYS A 69 11.93 -7.92 7.81
CA LYS A 69 12.51 -8.41 9.08
C LYS A 69 11.55 -8.33 10.25
N ASP A 70 10.59 -7.41 10.23
CA ASP A 70 9.56 -7.31 11.28
C ASP A 70 8.66 -8.57 11.35
N GLY A 71 8.76 -9.49 10.38
CA GLY A 71 8.07 -10.79 10.39
C GLY A 71 6.58 -10.74 10.11
N LYS A 72 5.99 -9.53 10.05
CA LYS A 72 4.55 -9.30 9.95
C LYS A 72 3.92 -9.73 8.63
N LEU A 73 4.70 -10.06 7.60
CA LEU A 73 4.18 -10.58 6.33
C LEU A 73 3.83 -12.07 6.38
N GLY A 74 4.37 -12.84 7.33
CA GLY A 74 4.11 -14.28 7.44
C GLY A 74 4.35 -15.02 6.13
N ALA A 75 3.33 -15.77 5.68
CA ALA A 75 3.37 -16.55 4.43
C ALA A 75 3.54 -15.67 3.18
N PHE A 76 3.12 -14.41 3.21
CA PHE A 76 3.18 -13.49 2.05
C PHE A 76 4.57 -12.91 1.79
N ARG A 77 5.61 -13.40 2.47
CA ARG A 77 7.00 -13.04 2.16
C ARG A 77 7.56 -13.76 0.93
N SER A 78 6.95 -14.87 0.52
CA SER A 78 7.40 -15.71 -0.60
C SER A 78 6.21 -16.08 -1.50
N PRO A 79 6.23 -15.72 -2.80
CA PRO A 79 7.25 -14.91 -3.46
C PRO A 79 7.37 -13.50 -2.86
N GLU A 80 8.51 -12.82 -3.07
CA GLU A 80 8.72 -11.47 -2.55
C GLU A 80 7.65 -10.51 -3.15
N PRO A 81 6.85 -9.82 -2.32
CA PRO A 81 5.87 -8.88 -2.84
C PRO A 81 6.55 -7.67 -3.47
N THR A 82 5.96 -7.17 -4.55
CA THR A 82 6.45 -5.99 -5.26
C THR A 82 6.52 -4.75 -4.37
N LEU A 83 5.51 -4.58 -3.52
CA LEU A 83 5.43 -3.52 -2.51
C LEU A 83 4.85 -4.07 -1.22
N VAL A 84 5.18 -3.42 -0.11
CA VAL A 84 4.45 -3.56 1.14
C VAL A 84 3.83 -2.21 1.50
N ALA A 85 2.52 -2.20 1.72
CA ALA A 85 1.83 -1.06 2.32
C ALA A 85 1.75 -1.26 3.84
N THR A 86 2.33 -0.33 4.59
CA THR A 86 2.28 -0.32 6.06
C THR A 86 1.25 0.70 6.52
N ILE A 87 0.24 0.24 7.26
CA ILE A 87 -0.84 1.05 7.81
C ILE A 87 -0.58 1.30 9.29
N VAL A 88 -0.47 2.57 9.68
CA VAL A 88 -0.16 3.01 11.05
C VAL A 88 -1.10 4.14 11.45
N GLY A 89 -1.70 4.04 12.63
CA GLY A 89 -2.56 5.08 13.21
C GLY A 89 -3.07 4.69 14.59
N PRO A 90 -3.64 5.65 15.36
CA PRO A 90 -4.07 5.42 16.74
C PRO A 90 -5.37 4.59 16.86
N SER A 91 -6.21 4.59 15.83
CA SER A 91 -7.45 3.81 15.75
C SER A 91 -7.88 3.65 14.28
N GLN A 92 -8.92 2.85 14.01
CA GLN A 92 -9.54 2.69 12.67
C GLN A 92 -8.63 2.07 11.60
N VAL A 93 -7.54 1.42 11.99
CA VAL A 93 -6.57 0.79 11.08
C VAL A 93 -7.26 -0.25 10.18
N ASP A 94 -8.13 -1.09 10.73
CA ASP A 94 -8.85 -2.13 9.95
C ASP A 94 -9.83 -1.52 8.95
N ARG A 95 -10.44 -0.39 9.27
CA ARG A 95 -11.31 0.31 8.33
C ARG A 95 -10.52 0.90 7.17
N VAL A 96 -9.33 1.45 7.44
CA VAL A 96 -8.42 1.94 6.40
C VAL A 96 -7.80 0.79 5.61
N LEU A 97 -7.56 -0.38 6.21
CA LEU A 97 -7.25 -1.60 5.48
C LEU A 97 -8.36 -1.90 4.47
N GLY A 98 -9.63 -1.91 4.89
CA GLY A 98 -10.76 -2.13 4.00
C GLY A 98 -10.80 -1.15 2.82
N PHE A 99 -10.57 0.15 3.08
CA PHE A 99 -10.50 1.14 2.01
C PHE A 99 -9.31 0.91 1.08
N LEU A 100 -8.14 0.54 1.62
CA LEU A 100 -6.94 0.28 0.83
C LEU A 100 -7.15 -0.92 -0.08
N VAL A 101 -7.69 -2.01 0.44
CA VAL A 101 -8.02 -3.22 -0.34
C VAL A 101 -9.06 -2.88 -1.42
N GLY A 102 -10.09 -2.10 -1.07
CA GLY A 102 -11.08 -1.61 -2.02
C GLY A 102 -10.48 -0.77 -3.14
N LEU A 103 -9.54 0.13 -2.83
CA LEU A 103 -8.78 0.90 -3.83
C LEU A 103 -7.98 -0.03 -4.76
N LEU A 104 -7.21 -0.95 -4.17
CA LEU A 104 -6.32 -1.83 -4.92
C LEU A 104 -7.12 -2.77 -5.84
N THR A 105 -8.26 -3.26 -5.37
CA THR A 105 -9.15 -4.14 -6.14
C THR A 105 -9.87 -3.36 -7.25
N ARG A 106 -10.45 -2.20 -6.93
CA ARG A 106 -11.18 -1.35 -7.90
C ARG A 106 -10.29 -0.82 -9.02
N HIS A 107 -9.00 -0.58 -8.73
CA HIS A 107 -8.03 -0.06 -9.67
C HIS A 107 -6.94 -1.06 -10.02
N ALA A 108 -7.22 -2.36 -9.88
CA ALA A 108 -6.23 -3.42 -10.03
C ALA A 108 -5.53 -3.38 -11.39
N GLU A 109 -6.30 -3.36 -12.48
CA GLU A 109 -5.76 -3.38 -13.84
C GLU A 109 -4.89 -2.13 -14.14
N PRO A 110 -5.34 -0.89 -13.91
CA PRO A 110 -4.49 0.27 -14.13
C PRO A 110 -3.22 0.29 -13.27
N LEU A 111 -3.31 -0.18 -12.03
CA LEU A 111 -2.17 -0.25 -11.12
C LEU A 111 -1.27 -1.47 -11.40
N GLY A 112 -1.72 -2.41 -12.22
CA GLY A 112 -1.04 -3.67 -12.50
C GLY A 112 -1.06 -4.64 -11.33
N VAL A 113 -2.00 -4.53 -10.38
CA VAL A 113 -2.12 -5.44 -9.23
C VAL A 113 -2.60 -6.82 -9.69
N GLU A 114 -1.86 -7.86 -9.32
CA GLU A 114 -2.22 -9.27 -9.57
C GLU A 114 -2.65 -9.99 -8.30
N GLY A 115 -2.20 -9.51 -7.13
CA GLY A 115 -2.52 -10.12 -5.86
C GLY A 115 -2.31 -9.19 -4.69
N ILE A 116 -3.04 -9.46 -3.62
CA ILE A 116 -2.94 -8.75 -2.35
C ILE A 116 -2.86 -9.81 -1.25
N GLY A 117 -1.81 -9.75 -0.43
CA GLY A 117 -1.65 -10.58 0.76
C GLY A 117 -1.94 -9.75 2.01
N ILE A 118 -2.91 -10.20 2.81
CA ILE A 118 -3.25 -9.57 4.09
C ILE A 118 -2.87 -10.57 5.19
N PRO A 119 -1.74 -10.37 5.87
CA PRO A 119 -1.36 -11.21 7.00
C PRO A 119 -2.44 -11.13 8.08
N LEU A 120 -2.83 -12.28 8.62
CA LEU A 120 -3.62 -12.31 9.84
C LEU A 120 -2.76 -11.74 10.96
N THR A 121 -3.26 -10.71 11.64
CA THR A 121 -2.68 -10.26 12.89
C THR A 121 -3.36 -11.06 14.00
N GLU A 122 -2.61 -11.94 14.65
CA GLU A 122 -2.99 -12.52 15.96
C GLU A 122 -3.04 -11.43 17.04
#